data_AF-A0A924P5K1-F1
#
_entry.id   AF-A0A924P5K1-F1
#
_cell.length_a   1.000
_cell.length_b   1.000
_cell.length_c   1.000
_cell.angle_alpha   90.00
_cell.angle_beta   90.00
_cell.angle_gamma   90.00
#
_symmetry.space_group_name_H-M   'P 1'
#
loop_
_entity.id
_entity.type
_entity.pdbx_description
1 polymer ?
#
loop_
_entity_poly.entity_id
_entity_poly.type
_entity_poly.pdbx_seq_one_letter_code
_entity_poly.pdbx_strand_id
1 'polypeptide(L)'
;MRKITLSCFMLLMIIAAKPMLAQKYKNADDTVKLNNEYVKVSNEIAELTADLTVAQNKLPQYQSKANDAASDAQKAANNSSEQASKATEGGVKDAKKAKKKAKKAYNEAKDARSAGNNFEDQQKKIGKLQDQLSKKKERLQKLDEMRVAINAKQ
;
A
#
# COMPACT_ATOMS: atom_id res chain seq x y z
N MET A 1 9.21 7.38 -57.72
CA MET A 1 7.89 8.07 -57.67
C MET A 1 6.82 7.20 -58.31
N ARG A 2 5.97 6.54 -57.51
CA ARG A 2 4.63 6.09 -57.90
C ARG A 2 3.74 6.14 -56.67
N LYS A 3 2.65 6.90 -56.80
CA LYS A 3 1.64 7.18 -55.79
C LYS A 3 0.72 5.96 -55.65
N ILE A 4 0.47 5.51 -54.43
CA ILE A 4 -0.63 4.57 -54.14
C ILE A 4 -1.66 5.34 -53.32
N THR A 5 -2.77 5.63 -53.98
CA THR A 5 -3.97 6.29 -53.49
C THR A 5 -4.81 5.34 -52.64
N LEU A 6 -5.32 5.89 -51.52
CA LEU A 6 -6.69 5.76 -50.99
C LEU A 6 -7.49 4.48 -51.35
N SER A 7 -7.83 3.67 -50.35
CA SER A 7 -9.07 2.86 -50.38
C SER A 7 -9.49 2.36 -48.98
N CYS A 8 -10.77 2.58 -48.64
CA CYS A 8 -11.59 2.02 -47.54
C CYS A 8 -11.13 2.34 -46.09
N PHE A 9 -11.75 3.21 -45.28
CA PHE A 9 -13.17 3.51 -45.07
C PHE A 9 -14.09 2.27 -44.97
N MET A 10 -13.80 1.36 -44.03
CA MET A 10 -14.78 0.46 -43.42
C MET A 10 -14.21 -0.12 -42.11
N LEU A 11 -14.45 0.55 -40.99
CA LEU A 11 -14.86 -0.12 -39.75
C LEU A 11 -15.52 0.90 -38.82
N LEU A 12 -16.72 1.29 -39.25
CA LEU A 12 -17.70 2.00 -38.46
C LEU A 12 -18.16 1.06 -37.31
N MET A 13 -18.23 1.61 -36.10
CA MET A 13 -19.18 1.23 -35.05
C MET A 13 -19.08 -0.20 -34.49
N ILE A 14 -18.10 -0.43 -33.62
CA ILE A 14 -18.38 -1.20 -32.40
C ILE A 14 -18.61 -0.17 -31.30
N ILE A 15 -19.81 0.42 -31.31
CA ILE A 15 -20.39 0.96 -30.08
C ILE A 15 -20.54 -0.27 -29.19
N ALA A 16 -19.58 -0.47 -28.30
CA ALA A 16 -19.77 -1.35 -27.17
C ALA A 16 -20.98 -0.81 -26.43
N ALA A 17 -22.14 -1.44 -26.63
CA ALA A 17 -23.27 -1.32 -25.74
C ALA A 17 -22.73 -1.70 -24.36
N LYS A 18 -22.36 -0.70 -23.56
CA LYS A 18 -22.10 -0.92 -22.14
C LYS A 18 -23.41 -1.52 -21.64
N PRO A 19 -23.42 -2.77 -21.13
CA PRO A 19 -24.62 -3.29 -20.52
C PRO A 19 -25.01 -2.26 -19.47
N MET A 20 -26.22 -1.70 -19.63
CA MET A 20 -26.82 -0.78 -18.70
C MET A 20 -27.01 -1.57 -17.41
N LEU A 21 -25.96 -1.63 -16.58
CA LEU A 21 -26.02 -2.17 -15.23
C LEU A 21 -27.23 -1.50 -14.59
N ALA A 22 -28.13 -2.31 -14.03
CA ALA A 22 -29.34 -1.83 -13.38
C ALA A 22 -28.97 -0.69 -12.41
N GLN A 23 -29.18 0.54 -12.86
CA GLN A 23 -28.74 1.73 -12.15
C GLN A 23 -29.51 1.82 -10.83
N LYS A 24 -28.79 1.91 -9.70
CA LYS A 24 -29.41 1.89 -8.36
C LYS A 24 -30.36 3.07 -8.14
N TYR A 25 -30.03 4.24 -8.70
CA TYR A 25 -30.81 5.48 -8.61
C TYR A 25 -31.18 5.92 -10.01
N LYS A 26 -32.48 6.09 -10.32
CA LYS A 26 -32.93 6.32 -11.71
C LYS A 26 -33.79 7.56 -11.90
N ASN A 27 -34.50 7.98 -10.86
CA ASN A 27 -35.56 8.99 -10.94
C ASN A 27 -35.20 10.22 -10.10
N ALA A 28 -35.90 11.34 -10.36
CA ALA A 28 -35.72 12.58 -9.59
C ALA A 28 -35.96 12.37 -8.08
N ASP A 29 -36.87 11.47 -7.71
CA ASP A 29 -37.16 11.13 -6.30
C ASP A 29 -35.97 10.47 -5.58
N ASP A 30 -35.06 9.83 -6.32
CA ASP A 30 -33.86 9.20 -5.76
C ASP A 30 -32.73 10.21 -5.47
N THR A 31 -32.86 11.46 -5.93
CA THR A 31 -31.79 12.47 -5.90
C THR A 31 -31.26 12.73 -4.49
N VAL A 32 -32.14 12.75 -3.48
CA VAL A 32 -31.72 12.93 -2.08
C VAL A 32 -30.85 11.77 -1.61
N LYS A 33 -31.24 10.52 -1.89
CA LYS A 33 -30.47 9.32 -1.52
C LYS A 33 -29.14 9.26 -2.27
N LEU A 34 -29.15 9.60 -3.56
CA LEU A 34 -27.96 9.69 -4.39
C LEU A 34 -26.97 10.73 -3.85
N ASN A 35 -27.44 11.94 -3.53
CA ASN A 35 -26.60 13.00 -2.97
C ASN A 35 -26.03 12.61 -1.59
N ASN A 36 -26.83 11.97 -0.73
CA ASN A 36 -26.36 11.47 0.56
C ASN A 36 -25.23 10.44 0.39
N GLU A 37 -25.39 9.49 -0.54
CA GLU A 37 -24.33 8.51 -0.84
C GLU A 37 -23.09 9.20 -1.44
N TYR A 38 -23.28 10.18 -2.33
CA TYR A 38 -22.20 10.94 -2.93
C TYR A 38 -21.36 11.67 -1.87
N VAL A 39 -22.02 12.40 -0.96
CA VAL A 39 -21.36 13.09 0.15
C VAL A 39 -20.63 12.11 1.06
N LYS A 40 -21.27 10.99 1.41
CA LYS A 40 -20.64 9.95 2.23
C LYS A 40 -19.37 9.40 1.59
N VAL A 41 -19.43 9.01 0.31
CA VAL A 41 -18.26 8.49 -0.41
C VAL A 41 -17.16 9.54 -0.55
N SER A 42 -17.53 10.81 -0.75
CA SER A 42 -16.59 11.93 -0.82
C SER A 42 -15.85 12.12 0.50
N ASN A 43 -16.57 12.06 1.63
CA ASN A 43 -15.97 12.15 2.97
C ASN A 43 -15.04 10.96 3.26
N GLU A 44 -15.47 9.74 2.93
CA GLU A 44 -14.63 8.54 3.06
C GLU A 44 -13.35 8.63 2.21
N ILE A 45 -13.39 9.24 1.02
CA ILE A 45 -12.18 9.50 0.22
C ILE A 45 -11.25 10.49 0.92
N ALA A 46 -11.79 11.55 1.51
CA ALA A 46 -10.99 12.53 2.25
C ALA A 46 -10.29 11.88 3.46
N GLU A 47 -11.04 11.09 4.25
CA GLU A 47 -10.49 10.33 5.38
C GLU A 47 -9.40 9.36 4.94
N LEU A 48 -9.65 8.53 3.91
CA LEU A 48 -8.66 7.60 3.37
C LEU A 48 -7.42 8.30 2.82
N THR A 49 -7.57 9.49 2.22
CA THR A 49 -6.45 10.30 1.72
C THR A 49 -5.59 10.82 2.87
N ALA A 50 -6.23 11.28 3.95
CA ALA A 50 -5.53 11.73 5.16
C ALA A 50 -4.77 10.57 5.82
N ASP A 51 -5.41 9.41 5.99
CA ASP A 51 -4.79 8.20 6.53
C ASP A 51 -3.62 7.71 5.68
N LEU A 52 -3.76 7.74 4.36
CA LEU A 52 -2.70 7.39 3.42
C LEU A 52 -1.50 8.33 3.58
N THR A 53 -1.76 9.64 3.67
CA THR A 53 -0.72 10.65 3.86
C THR A 53 0.02 10.43 5.18
N VAL A 54 -0.70 10.20 6.28
CA VAL A 54 -0.10 9.88 7.58
C VAL A 54 0.73 8.60 7.49
N ALA A 55 0.23 7.58 6.79
CA ALA A 55 0.93 6.32 6.65
C ALA A 55 2.23 6.47 5.84
N GLN A 56 2.18 7.19 4.72
CA GLN A 56 3.35 7.48 3.89
C GLN A 56 4.38 8.31 4.65
N ASN A 57 3.95 9.32 5.42
CA ASN A 57 4.86 10.15 6.23
C ASN A 57 5.58 9.36 7.34
N LYS A 58 4.96 8.30 7.86
CA LYS A 58 5.59 7.42 8.87
C LYS A 58 6.51 6.37 8.25
N LEU A 59 6.38 6.06 6.96
CA LEU A 59 7.12 4.98 6.32
C LEU A 59 8.66 5.15 6.41
N PRO A 60 9.25 6.33 6.17
CA PRO A 60 10.69 6.53 6.31
C PRO A 60 11.20 6.25 7.73
N GLN A 61 10.40 6.56 8.75
CA GLN A 61 10.77 6.29 10.14
C GLN A 61 10.86 4.78 10.41
N TYR A 62 9.90 4.00 9.91
CA TYR A 62 9.95 2.53 10.03
C TYR A 62 11.11 1.93 9.25
N GLN A 63 11.38 2.45 8.04
CA GLN A 63 12.51 2.02 7.22
C GLN A 63 13.84 2.28 7.92
N SER A 64 14.05 3.48 8.48
CA SER A 64 15.26 3.81 9.24
C SER A 64 15.46 2.84 10.40
N LYS A 65 14.41 2.64 11.22
CA LYS A 65 14.48 1.72 12.36
C LYS A 65 14.80 0.28 11.95
N ALA A 66 14.24 -0.19 10.84
CA ALA A 66 14.55 -1.52 10.30
C ALA A 66 16.01 -1.62 9.86
N ASN A 67 16.53 -0.60 9.17
CA ASN A 67 17.93 -0.56 8.73
C ASN A 67 18.91 -0.49 9.91
N ASP A 68 18.62 0.35 10.91
CA ASP A 68 19.45 0.50 12.10
C ASP A 68 19.52 -0.81 12.89
N ALA A 69 18.36 -1.44 13.14
CA ALA A 69 18.29 -2.72 13.83
C ALA A 69 18.99 -3.85 13.05
N ALA A 70 18.88 -3.87 11.71
CA ALA A 70 19.61 -4.82 10.88
C ALA A 70 21.13 -4.62 10.98
N SER A 71 21.60 -3.36 10.98
CA SER A 71 23.02 -3.02 11.17
C SER A 71 23.55 -3.48 12.53
N ASP A 72 22.78 -3.24 13.60
CA ASP A 72 23.16 -3.65 14.96
C ASP A 72 23.15 -5.17 15.14
N ALA A 73 22.18 -5.87 14.54
CA ALA A 73 22.16 -7.33 14.48
C ALA A 73 23.40 -7.88 13.76
N GLN A 74 23.78 -7.30 12.62
CA GLN A 74 24.98 -7.70 11.88
C GLN A 74 26.25 -7.49 12.70
N LYS A 75 26.41 -6.30 13.32
CA LYS A 75 27.54 -6.01 14.22
C LYS A 75 27.58 -6.99 15.39
N ALA A 76 26.44 -7.31 15.99
CA ALA A 76 26.38 -8.24 17.11
C ALA A 76 26.73 -9.67 16.69
N ALA A 77 26.27 -10.12 15.53
CA ALA A 77 26.62 -11.42 14.95
C ALA A 77 28.13 -11.53 14.66
N ASN A 78 28.74 -10.50 14.07
CA ASN A 78 30.18 -10.45 13.82
C ASN A 78 30.98 -10.53 15.13
N ASN A 79 30.62 -9.70 16.12
CA ASN A 79 31.25 -9.72 17.44
C ASN A 79 31.09 -11.07 18.15
N SER A 80 29.93 -11.71 18.00
CA SER A 80 29.68 -13.04 18.57
C SER A 80 30.56 -14.09 17.91
N SER A 81 30.69 -14.04 16.58
CA SER A 81 31.51 -14.98 15.80
C SER A 81 32.99 -14.82 16.16
N GLU A 82 33.50 -13.58 16.19
CA GLU A 82 34.88 -13.29 16.57
C GLU A 82 35.20 -13.78 17.99
N GLN A 83 34.29 -13.54 18.94
CA GLN A 83 34.48 -13.99 20.33
C GLN A 83 34.36 -15.51 20.48
N ALA A 84 33.52 -16.16 19.65
CA ALA A 84 33.42 -17.62 19.63
C ALA A 84 34.73 -18.25 19.12
N SER A 85 35.31 -17.71 18.04
CA SER A 85 36.62 -18.16 17.54
C SER A 85 37.74 -17.96 18.55
N LYS A 86 37.71 -16.88 19.34
CA LYS A 86 38.68 -16.68 20.44
C LYS A 86 38.48 -17.66 21.60
N ALA A 87 37.27 -18.16 21.80
CA ALA A 87 36.94 -19.03 22.92
C ALA A 87 37.28 -20.51 22.66
N THR A 88 37.49 -20.94 21.41
CA THR A 88 37.88 -22.34 21.11
C THR A 88 39.23 -22.72 21.69
N GLU A 89 40.13 -21.75 21.85
CA GLU A 89 41.46 -21.90 22.46
C GLU A 89 41.53 -21.24 23.86
N GLY A 90 40.41 -20.68 24.32
CA GLY A 90 40.35 -19.79 25.48
C GLY A 90 39.85 -20.47 26.76
N GLY A 91 40.03 -19.78 27.89
CA GLY A 91 39.59 -20.27 29.20
C GLY A 91 38.11 -20.00 29.50
N VAL A 92 37.68 -20.37 30.70
CA VAL A 92 36.29 -20.17 31.20
C VAL A 92 35.80 -18.72 31.07
N LYS A 93 36.69 -17.73 31.19
CA LYS A 93 36.36 -16.30 31.01
C LYS A 93 35.92 -16.00 29.57
N ASP A 94 36.57 -16.57 28.58
CA ASP A 94 36.26 -16.35 27.16
C ASP A 94 34.98 -17.07 26.76
N ALA A 95 34.74 -18.28 27.30
CA ALA A 95 33.46 -18.97 27.16
C ALA A 95 32.29 -18.13 27.71
N LYS A 96 32.45 -17.48 28.89
CA LYS A 96 31.44 -16.57 29.45
C LYS A 96 31.20 -15.34 28.57
N LYS A 97 32.26 -14.73 28.02
CA LYS A 97 32.15 -13.61 27.08
C LYS A 97 31.43 -14.02 25.80
N ALA A 98 31.79 -15.18 25.22
CA ALA A 98 31.15 -15.74 24.05
C ALA A 98 29.65 -15.94 24.28
N LYS A 99 29.25 -16.56 25.41
CA LYS A 99 27.84 -16.70 25.79
C LYS A 99 27.11 -15.35 25.88
N LYS A 100 27.74 -14.32 26.47
CA LYS A 100 27.15 -12.98 26.57
C LYS A 100 26.96 -12.34 25.19
N LYS A 101 27.95 -12.44 24.30
CA LYS A 101 27.89 -11.89 22.94
C LYS A 101 26.87 -12.63 22.09
N ALA A 102 26.79 -13.96 22.20
CA ALA A 102 25.76 -14.76 21.54
C ALA A 102 24.35 -14.37 21.98
N LYS A 103 24.13 -14.19 23.30
CA LYS A 103 22.83 -13.70 23.81
C LYS A 103 22.50 -12.31 23.27
N LYS A 104 23.48 -11.41 23.20
CA LYS A 104 23.28 -10.10 22.59
C LYS A 104 22.88 -10.23 21.12
N ALA A 105 23.64 -10.98 20.32
CA ALA A 105 23.34 -11.20 18.90
C ALA A 105 21.93 -11.76 18.66
N TYR A 106 21.49 -12.71 19.50
CA TYR A 106 20.13 -13.22 19.45
C TYR A 106 19.07 -12.14 19.68
N ASN A 107 19.27 -11.28 20.69
CA ASN A 107 18.33 -10.20 20.98
C ASN A 107 18.29 -9.16 19.85
N GLU A 108 19.44 -8.72 19.36
CA GLU A 108 19.51 -7.74 18.26
C GLU A 108 18.88 -8.31 16.97
N ALA A 109 19.07 -9.60 16.69
CA ALA A 109 18.42 -10.26 15.56
C ALA A 109 16.89 -10.32 15.72
N LYS A 110 16.39 -10.52 16.95
CA LYS A 110 14.96 -10.47 17.25
C LYS A 110 14.39 -9.07 17.04
N ASP A 111 15.11 -8.04 17.49
CA ASP A 111 14.71 -6.65 17.35
C ASP A 111 14.71 -6.23 15.87
N ALA A 112 15.73 -6.64 15.10
CA ALA A 112 15.78 -6.44 13.65
C ALA A 112 14.57 -7.08 12.94
N ARG A 113 14.20 -8.32 13.31
CA ARG A 113 13.02 -8.98 12.75
C ARG A 113 11.73 -8.23 13.08
N SER A 114 11.59 -7.78 14.32
CA SER A 114 10.44 -6.98 14.75
C SER A 114 10.33 -5.66 13.98
N ALA A 115 11.45 -4.95 13.83
CA ALA A 115 11.51 -3.71 13.07
C ALA A 115 11.19 -3.91 11.58
N GLY A 116 11.71 -4.99 10.98
CA GLY A 116 11.38 -5.39 9.61
C GLY A 116 9.89 -5.67 9.42
N ASN A 117 9.28 -6.45 10.33
CA ASN A 117 7.83 -6.71 10.29
C ASN A 117 7.01 -5.43 10.37
N ASN A 118 7.38 -4.50 11.26
CA ASN A 118 6.68 -3.22 11.38
C ASN A 118 6.76 -2.38 10.08
N PHE A 119 7.91 -2.40 9.40
CA PHE A 119 8.08 -1.74 8.11
C PHE A 119 7.21 -2.39 7.02
N GLU A 120 7.19 -3.73 6.95
CA GLU A 120 6.33 -4.45 6.01
C GLU A 120 4.83 -4.20 6.27
N ASP A 121 4.42 -4.22 7.53
CA ASP A 121 3.02 -3.99 7.91
C ASP A 121 2.58 -2.56 7.56
N GLN A 122 3.48 -1.59 7.69
CA GLN A 122 3.23 -0.23 7.24
C GLN A 122 3.07 -0.14 5.71
N GLN A 123 3.89 -0.85 4.93
CA GLN A 123 3.72 -0.93 3.47
C GLN A 123 2.40 -1.60 3.09
N LYS A 124 2.02 -2.71 3.76
CA LYS A 124 0.73 -3.38 3.55
C LYS A 124 -0.44 -2.44 3.88
N LYS A 125 -0.32 -1.63 4.94
CA LYS A 125 -1.34 -0.61 5.27
C LYS A 125 -1.49 0.41 4.15
N ILE A 126 -0.39 0.92 3.61
CA ILE A 126 -0.40 1.84 2.46
C ILE A 126 -1.10 1.20 1.26
N GLY A 127 -0.74 -0.04 0.91
CA GLY A 127 -1.39 -0.75 -0.20
C GLY A 127 -2.90 -0.93 -0.01
N LYS A 128 -3.35 -1.34 1.19
CA LYS A 128 -4.78 -1.46 1.51
C LYS A 128 -5.53 -0.13 1.39
N LEU A 129 -4.93 0.97 1.86
CA LEU A 129 -5.52 2.30 1.76
C LEU A 129 -5.63 2.76 0.29
N GLN A 130 -4.61 2.50 -0.53
CA GLN A 130 -4.65 2.78 -1.97
C GLN A 130 -5.76 1.99 -2.68
N ASP A 131 -5.91 0.71 -2.37
CA ASP A 131 -6.97 -0.14 -2.93
C ASP A 131 -8.37 0.36 -2.55
N GLN A 132 -8.57 0.71 -1.27
CA GLN A 132 -9.83 1.25 -0.78
C GLN A 132 -10.15 2.59 -1.46
N LEU A 133 -9.16 3.48 -1.56
CA LEU A 133 -9.29 4.78 -2.19
C LEU A 133 -9.64 4.67 -3.68
N SER A 134 -9.03 3.71 -4.41
CA SER A 134 -9.38 3.42 -5.80
C SER A 134 -10.85 3.00 -5.94
N LYS A 135 -11.29 2.01 -5.14
CA LYS A 135 -12.69 1.54 -5.14
C LYS A 135 -13.69 2.65 -4.81
N LYS A 136 -13.35 3.55 -3.88
CA LYS A 136 -14.20 4.70 -3.54
C LYS A 136 -14.24 5.75 -4.65
N LYS A 137 -13.12 6.02 -5.33
CA LYS A 137 -13.09 6.91 -6.51
C LYS A 137 -13.93 6.36 -7.66
N GLU A 138 -13.83 5.06 -7.95
CA GLU A 138 -14.71 4.40 -8.94
C GLU A 138 -16.18 4.51 -8.55
N ARG A 139 -16.51 4.33 -7.26
CA ARG A 139 -17.89 4.50 -6.79
C ARG A 139 -18.35 5.94 -6.95
N LEU A 140 -17.53 6.92 -6.61
CA LEU A 140 -17.85 8.34 -6.75
C LEU A 140 -18.11 8.69 -8.22
N GLN A 141 -17.27 8.21 -9.14
CA GLN A 141 -17.47 8.39 -10.58
C GLN A 141 -18.80 7.79 -11.04
N LYS A 142 -19.14 6.57 -10.60
CA LYS A 142 -20.44 5.96 -10.91
C LYS A 142 -21.61 6.78 -10.37
N LEU A 143 -21.48 7.35 -9.17
CA LEU A 143 -22.53 8.21 -8.60
C LEU A 143 -22.67 9.51 -9.40
N ASP A 144 -21.55 10.09 -9.87
CA ASP A 144 -21.54 11.28 -10.71
C ASP A 144 -22.22 11.03 -12.07
N GLU A 145 -21.89 9.92 -12.74
CA GLU A 145 -22.57 9.46 -13.96
C GLU A 145 -24.10 9.34 -13.74
N MET A 146 -24.53 8.83 -12.58
CA MET A 146 -25.96 8.73 -12.24
C MET A 146 -26.60 10.12 -12.05
N ARG A 147 -25.90 11.08 -11.43
CA ARG A 147 -26.38 12.45 -11.23
C ARG A 147 -26.56 13.15 -12.57
N VAL A 148 -25.56 13.06 -13.44
CA VAL A 148 -25.63 13.62 -14.81
C VAL A 148 -26.79 13.00 -15.60
N ALA A 149 -26.97 11.67 -15.52
CA ALA A 149 -28.04 10.97 -16.22
C ALA A 149 -29.45 11.33 -15.71
N ILE A 150 -29.63 11.62 -14.41
CA ILE A 150 -30.91 12.07 -13.87
C ILE A 150 -31.19 13.52 -14.30
N ASN A 151 -30.19 14.41 -14.21
CA ASN A 151 -30.34 15.80 -14.61
C ASN A 151 -30.63 15.95 -16.11
N ALA A 152 -30.07 15.08 -16.96
CA ALA A 152 -30.32 15.09 -18.40
C ALA A 152 -31.74 14.61 -18.80
N LYS A 153 -32.51 14.04 -17.86
CA LYS A 153 -33.91 13.62 -18.08
C LYS A 153 -34.93 14.66 -17.60
N GLN A 154 -34.47 15.71 -16.91
CA GLN A 154 -35.29 16.85 -16.47
C GLN A 154 -35.30 17.90 -17.58
#